data_AF-A0A2A5X9M3-F1
#
_entry.id   AF-A0A2A5X9M3-F1
#
_cell.length_a   1.000
_cell.length_b   1.000
_cell.length_c   1.000
_cell.angle_alpha   90.00
_cell.angle_beta   90.00
_cell.angle_gamma   90.00
#
_symmetry.space_group_name_H-M   'P 1'
#
loop_
_entity.id
_entity.type
_entity.pdbx_description
1 polymer ?
#
loop_
_entity_poly.entity_id
_entity_poly.type
_entity_poly.pdbx_seq_one_letter_code
_entity_poly.pdbx_strand_id
1 'polypeptide(L)'
;MANHKSALKRIRSSETKKLRNKYQHKSTKSFVKKLEMEEKKAAAKKSLPKAVSMIDKLVKNNIVHKNKAAHMKSNLVKKVNSLK
;
A
#
# COMPACT_ATOMS: atom_id res chain seq x y z
N MET A 1 -19.21 13.20 -23.36
CA MET A 1 -18.54 14.35 -22.72
C MET A 1 -19.28 14.74 -21.45
N ALA A 2 -18.58 15.23 -20.42
CA ALA A 2 -19.21 15.72 -19.20
C ALA A 2 -19.78 17.13 -19.43
N ASN A 3 -21.05 17.21 -19.78
CA ASN A 3 -21.68 18.47 -20.20
C ASN A 3 -22.30 19.23 -19.01
N HIS A 4 -22.59 18.56 -17.90
CA HIS A 4 -23.15 19.19 -16.70
C HIS A 4 -22.06 19.71 -15.75
N LYS A 5 -22.29 20.87 -15.12
CA LYS A 5 -21.38 21.49 -14.14
C LYS A 5 -20.99 20.53 -12.99
N SER A 6 -21.94 19.70 -12.54
CA SER A 6 -21.72 18.67 -11.52
C SER A 6 -20.75 17.58 -11.99
N ALA A 7 -20.85 17.14 -13.24
CA ALA A 7 -19.95 16.15 -13.83
C ALA A 7 -18.52 16.70 -13.96
N LEU A 8 -18.36 17.94 -14.44
CA LEU A 8 -17.05 18.62 -14.51
C LEU A 8 -16.41 18.78 -13.12
N LYS A 9 -17.22 19.04 -12.08
CA LYS A 9 -16.74 19.07 -10.68
C LYS A 9 -16.30 17.69 -10.21
N ARG A 10 -17.05 16.63 -10.55
CA ARG A 10 -16.69 15.24 -10.19
C ARG A 10 -15.35 14.84 -10.81
N ILE A 11 -15.10 15.16 -12.09
CA ILE A 11 -13.83 14.86 -12.78
C ILE A 11 -12.64 15.51 -12.04
N ARG A 12 -12.71 16.81 -11.75
CA ARG A 12 -11.65 17.50 -10.98
C ARG A 12 -11.39 16.85 -9.61
N SER A 13 -12.46 16.47 -8.91
CA SER A 13 -12.34 15.81 -7.60
C SER A 13 -11.82 14.37 -7.66
N SER A 14 -12.08 13.65 -8.76
CA SER A 14 -11.63 12.27 -8.92
C SER A 14 -10.15 12.21 -9.30
N GLU A 15 -9.67 13.14 -10.13
CA GLU A 15 -8.26 13.24 -10.52
C GLU A 15 -7.34 13.50 -9.31
N THR A 16 -7.70 14.45 -8.47
CA THR A 16 -6.96 14.76 -7.23
C THR A 16 -6.90 13.57 -6.28
N LYS A 17 -8.03 12.87 -6.07
CA LYS A 17 -8.09 11.63 -5.28
C LYS A 17 -7.25 10.51 -5.91
N LYS A 18 -7.34 10.34 -7.23
CA LYS A 18 -6.60 9.33 -7.99
C LYS A 18 -5.10 9.54 -7.85
N LEU A 19 -4.61 10.78 -7.98
CA LEU A 19 -3.18 11.10 -7.86
C LEU A 19 -2.64 10.74 -6.47
N ARG A 20 -3.32 11.18 -5.41
CA ARG A 20 -2.95 10.88 -4.01
C ARG A 20 -2.95 9.37 -3.74
N ASN A 21 -4.02 8.67 -4.13
CA ASN A 21 -4.15 7.24 -3.89
C ASN A 21 -3.10 6.44 -4.67
N LYS A 22 -2.81 6.85 -5.92
CA LYS A 22 -1.75 6.26 -6.75
C LYS A 22 -0.39 6.39 -6.08
N TYR A 23 -0.07 7.57 -5.54
CA TYR A 23 1.20 7.80 -4.84
C TYR A 23 1.33 6.93 -3.58
N GLN A 24 0.33 6.95 -2.70
CA GLN A 24 0.33 6.16 -1.45
C GLN A 24 0.40 4.65 -1.72
N HIS A 25 -0.33 4.17 -2.72
CA HIS A 25 -0.27 2.76 -3.11
C HIS A 25 1.11 2.41 -3.69
N LYS A 26 1.68 3.25 -4.57
CA LYS A 26 2.97 2.98 -5.22
C LYS A 26 4.12 2.97 -4.21
N SER A 27 4.16 3.93 -3.29
CA SER A 27 5.21 3.99 -2.25
C SER A 27 5.20 2.77 -1.36
N THR A 28 4.01 2.33 -0.92
CA THR A 28 3.85 1.10 -0.11
C THR A 28 4.28 -0.14 -0.90
N LYS A 29 3.87 -0.26 -2.17
CA LYS A 29 4.25 -1.39 -3.02
C LYS A 29 5.78 -1.46 -3.23
N SER A 30 6.42 -0.31 -3.45
CA SER A 30 7.88 -0.23 -3.57
C SER A 30 8.59 -0.64 -2.28
N PHE A 31 8.09 -0.21 -1.12
CA PHE A 31 8.68 -0.59 0.17
C PHE A 31 8.52 -2.10 0.45
N VAL A 32 7.34 -2.65 0.20
CA VAL A 32 7.07 -4.09 0.31
C VAL A 32 8.01 -4.90 -0.59
N LYS A 33 8.17 -4.49 -1.85
CA LYS A 33 9.09 -5.16 -2.78
C LYS A 33 10.55 -5.11 -2.29
N LYS A 34 11.00 -3.98 -1.74
CA LYS A 34 12.35 -3.86 -1.16
C LYS A 34 12.56 -4.84 -0.01
N LEU A 35 11.58 -4.94 0.90
CA LEU A 35 11.64 -5.88 2.02
C LEU A 35 11.64 -7.34 1.52
N GLU A 36 10.87 -7.65 0.47
CA GLU A 36 10.88 -8.98 -0.15
C GLU A 36 12.23 -9.34 -0.80
N MET A 37 13.06 -8.38 -1.20
CA MET A 37 14.38 -8.63 -1.78
C MET A 37 15.50 -8.64 -0.73
N GLU A 38 15.18 -8.33 0.53
CA GLU A 38 16.17 -8.31 1.61
C GLU A 38 16.53 -9.74 2.05
N GLU A 39 17.82 -10.08 1.99
CA GLU A 39 18.31 -11.41 2.36
C GLU A 39 18.67 -11.49 3.86
N LYS A 40 19.01 -10.35 4.49
CA LYS A 40 19.44 -10.30 5.89
C LYS A 40 18.24 -10.28 6.83
N LYS A 41 18.04 -11.37 7.56
CA LYS A 41 16.94 -11.53 8.54
C LYS A 41 16.84 -10.42 9.58
N ALA A 42 17.97 -9.95 10.12
CA ALA A 42 17.98 -8.87 11.11
C ALA A 42 17.45 -7.54 10.53
N ALA A 43 17.87 -7.19 9.31
CA ALA A 43 17.42 -5.99 8.61
C ALA A 43 15.94 -6.08 8.20
N ALA A 44 15.51 -7.26 7.74
CA ALA A 44 14.12 -7.52 7.39
C ALA A 44 13.18 -7.43 8.60
N LYS A 45 13.57 -7.99 9.76
CA LYS A 45 12.80 -7.90 11.02
C LYS A 45 12.64 -6.45 11.49
N LYS A 46 13.69 -5.63 11.40
CA LYS A 46 13.63 -4.21 11.77
C LYS A 46 12.68 -3.40 10.87
N SER A 47 12.62 -3.75 9.58
CA SER A 47 11.81 -3.04 8.58
C SER A 47 10.35 -3.49 8.52
N LEU A 48 10.02 -4.67 9.05
CA LEU A 48 8.69 -5.27 9.01
C LEU A 48 7.59 -4.43 9.69
N PRO A 49 7.77 -3.86 10.90
CA PRO A 49 6.73 -3.03 11.53
C PRO A 49 6.36 -1.81 10.68
N LYS A 50 7.35 -1.22 10.00
CA LYS A 50 7.14 -0.09 9.09
C LYS A 50 6.32 -0.51 7.87
N ALA A 51 6.60 -1.67 7.28
CA ALA A 51 5.81 -2.20 6.15
C ALA A 51 4.34 -2.42 6.55
N VAL A 52 4.13 -3.04 7.71
CA VAL A 52 2.80 -3.31 8.27
C VAL A 52 2.03 -2.00 8.48
N SER A 53 2.66 -0.99 9.10
CA SER A 53 2.05 0.33 9.30
C SER A 53 1.65 1.00 7.97
N MET A 54 2.48 0.90 6.93
CA MET A 54 2.16 1.46 5.61
C MET A 54 0.95 0.75 4.99
N ILE A 55 0.86 -0.58 5.08
CA ILE A 55 -0.29 -1.36 4.59
C ILE A 55 -1.56 -0.97 5.34
N ASP A 56 -1.51 -0.83 6.66
CA ASP A 56 -2.68 -0.49 7.47
C ASP A 56 -3.18 0.94 7.21
N LYS A 57 -2.26 1.88 6.89
CA LYS A 57 -2.65 3.23 6.43
C LYS A 57 -3.43 3.19 5.10
N LEU A 58 -3.13 2.25 4.19
CA LEU A 58 -3.91 2.09 2.96
C LEU A 58 -5.33 1.58 3.23
N VAL A 59 -5.50 0.73 4.25
CA VAL A 59 -6.82 0.25 4.68
C VAL A 59 -7.63 1.40 5.29
N LYS A 60 -7.02 2.19 6.19
CA LYS A 60 -7.66 3.37 6.80
C LYS A 60 -8.16 4.37 5.75
N ASN A 61 -7.41 4.55 4.67
CA ASN A 61 -7.77 5.43 3.55
C ASN A 61 -8.68 4.77 2.51
N ASN A 62 -9.18 3.55 2.75
CA ASN A 62 -10.01 2.76 1.82
C ASN A 62 -9.39 2.56 0.43
N ILE A 63 -8.05 2.50 0.34
CA ILE A 63 -7.33 2.24 -0.91
C ILE A 63 -7.19 0.74 -1.15
N VAL A 64 -7.03 -0.05 -0.08
CA VAL A 64 -6.89 -1.51 -0.13
C VAL A 64 -7.90 -2.13 0.83
N HIS A 65 -8.59 -3.18 0.39
CA HIS A 65 -9.54 -3.91 1.24
C HIS A 65 -8.84 -4.63 2.39
N LYS A 66 -9.50 -4.70 3.57
CA LYS A 66 -8.98 -5.31 4.79
C LYS A 66 -8.46 -6.75 4.58
N ASN A 67 -9.16 -7.57 3.80
CA ASN A 67 -8.75 -8.95 3.53
C ASN A 67 -7.47 -9.02 2.70
N LYS A 68 -7.32 -8.13 1.71
CA LYS A 68 -6.11 -8.05 0.88
C LYS A 68 -4.92 -7.58 1.72
N ALA A 69 -5.12 -6.60 2.59
CA ALA A 69 -4.10 -6.16 3.53
C ALA A 69 -3.69 -7.28 4.51
N ALA A 70 -4.65 -8.04 5.06
CA ALA A 70 -4.37 -9.19 5.93
C ALA A 70 -3.55 -10.26 5.20
N HIS A 71 -3.91 -10.60 3.97
CA HIS A 71 -3.16 -11.53 3.13
C HIS A 71 -1.72 -11.05 2.86
N MET A 72 -1.54 -9.77 2.51
CA MET A 72 -0.22 -9.18 2.31
C MET A 72 0.64 -9.22 3.58
N LYS A 73 0.07 -8.89 4.74
CA LYS A 73 0.76 -8.95 6.03
C LYS A 73 1.19 -10.38 6.38
N SER A 74 0.28 -11.36 6.23
CA SER A 74 0.56 -12.78 6.46
C SER A 74 1.73 -13.26 5.60
N ASN A 75 1.74 -12.96 4.30
CA ASN A 75 2.79 -13.43 3.40
C ASN A 75 4.15 -12.80 3.72
N LEU A 76 4.18 -11.51 4.07
CA LEU A 76 5.41 -10.83 4.49
C LEU A 76 6.00 -11.45 5.75
N VAL A 77 5.17 -11.71 6.77
CA VAL A 77 5.61 -12.32 8.02
C VAL A 77 6.17 -13.72 7.78
N LYS A 78 5.46 -14.54 6.98
CA LYS A 78 5.94 -15.89 6.61
C LYS A 78 7.31 -15.84 5.95
N LYS A 79 7.50 -14.92 4.99
CA LYS A 79 8.78 -14.77 4.29
C LYS A 79 9.91 -14.33 5.20
N VAL A 80 9.69 -13.33 6.07
CA VAL A 80 10.72 -12.87 7.01
C VAL A 80 11.11 -13.97 8.00
N ASN A 81 10.14 -14.79 8.42
CA ASN A 81 10.39 -15.91 9.31
C ASN A 81 11.14 -17.06 8.62
N SER A 82 10.93 -17.29 7.32
CA SER A 82 11.63 -18.32 6.55
C SER A 82 13.07 -17.96 6.16
N LEU A 83 13.44 -16.67 6.22
CA LEU A 83 14.85 -16.26 6.05
C LEU A 83 15.69 -16.89 7.17
N LYS A 84 16.86 -17.42 6.84
CA LYS A 84 17.77 -18.03 7.82
C LYS A 84 18.42 -16.96 8.69
#